data_AF-X1VWK0-F1
#
_entry.id   AF-X1VWK0-F1
#
_cell.length_a   1.000
_cell.length_b   1.000
_cell.length_c   1.000
_cell.angle_alpha   90.00
_cell.angle_beta   90.00
_cell.angle_gamma   90.00
#
_symmetry.space_group_name_H-M   'P 1'
#
loop_
_entity.id
_entity.type
_entity.pdbx_description
1 polymer ?
#
loop_
_entity_poly.entity_id
_entity_poly.type
_entity_poly.pdbx_seq_one_letter_code
_entity_poly.pdbx_strand_id
1 'polypeptide(L)' 'MQLFGLIVMTIGSVGIVSATVMEIKTHEKIYALIMKIAPLIFAIGAGLFWGT' A
#
# COMPACT_ATOMS: atom_id res chain seq x y z
N MET A 1 -10.97 0.32 16.56
CA MET A 1 -9.78 0.03 15.74
C MET A 1 -10.04 0.15 14.23
N GLN A 2 -11.27 -0.07 13.77
CA GLN A 2 -11.70 0.08 12.38
C GLN A 2 -11.24 1.37 11.66
N LEU A 3 -11.38 2.55 12.28
CA LEU A 3 -10.94 3.81 11.64
C LEU A 3 -9.42 3.81 11.34
N PHE A 4 -8.62 3.26 12.26
CA PHE A 4 -7.17 3.15 12.08
C PHE A 4 -6.83 2.14 10.97
N GLY A 5 -7.53 1.00 10.93
CA GLY A 5 -7.42 0.03 9.84
C GLY A 5 -7.74 0.64 8.47
N LEU A 6 -8.82 1.43 8.37
CA LEU A 6 -9.21 2.13 7.16
C LEU A 6 -8.12 3.10 6.66
N ILE A 7 -7.52 3.88 7.57
CA ILE A 7 -6.43 4.81 7.23
C ILE A 7 -5.21 4.05 6.69
N VAL A 8 -4.80 2.98 7.37
CA VAL A 8 -3.64 2.17 6.98
C VAL A 8 -3.89 1.48 5.62
N MET A 9 -5.10 0.96 5.39
CA MET A 9 -5.50 0.42 4.08
C MET A 9 -5.41 1.49 2.99
N THR A 10 -5.96 2.68 3.23
CA THR A 10 -5.95 3.76 2.24
C THR A 10 -4.53 4.17 1.87
N ILE A 11 -3.63 4.28 2.85
CA ILE A 11 -2.20 4.58 2.62
C ILE A 11 -1.55 3.47 1.79
N GLY A 12 -1.80 2.20 2.14
CA GLY A 12 -1.31 1.05 1.37
C GLY A 12 -1.76 1.08 -0.09
N SER A 13 -3.06 1.34 -0.34
CA SER A 13 -3.61 1.43 -1.69
C SER A 13 -3.01 2.59 -2.50
N VAL A 14 -2.91 3.78 -1.90
CA VAL A 14 -2.31 4.94 -2.56
C VAL A 14 -0.83 4.69 -2.86
N GLY A 15 -0.10 4.04 -1.94
CA GLY A 15 1.29 3.66 -2.13
C GLY A 15 1.50 2.70 -3.30
N ILE A 16 0.62 1.70 -3.48
CA ILE A 16 0.66 0.77 -4.62
C ILE A 16 0.45 1.55 -5.91
N VAL A 17 -0.65 2.31 -6.03
CA VAL A 17 -0.99 3.04 -7.25
C VAL A 17 0.10 4.03 -7.63
N SER A 18 0.61 4.78 -6.65
CA SER A 18 1.68 5.76 -6.88
C SER A 18 2.97 5.10 -7.34
N ALA A 19 3.35 3.98 -6.73
CA ALA A 19 4.52 3.21 -7.14
C ALA A 19 4.35 2.62 -8.54
N THR A 20 3.19 2.07 -8.88
CA THR A 20 2.90 1.56 -10.24
C THR A 20 3.01 2.68 -11.28
N VAL A 21 2.42 3.85 -11.02
CA VAL A 21 2.50 4.99 -11.96
C VAL A 21 3.94 5.47 -12.13
N MET A 22 4.72 5.53 -11.05
CA MET A 22 6.12 5.97 -11.10
C MET A 22 7.02 4.94 -11.77
N GLU A 23 6.79 3.65 -11.57
CA GLU A 23 7.52 2.59 -12.29
C GLU A 23 7.27 2.69 -13.79
N ILE A 24 6.02 2.87 -14.22
CA ILE A 24 5.67 3.01 -15.64
C ILE A 24 6.33 4.25 -16.26
N LYS A 25 6.42 5.36 -15.51
CA LYS A 25 6.99 6.62 -16.02
C LYS A 25 8.51 6.64 -16.05
N THR A 26 9.16 6.08 -15.03
CA THR A 26 10.60 6.24 -14.81
C THR A 26 11.39 4.98 -15.12
N HIS A 27 10.73 3.82 -15.19
CA HIS A 27 11.35 2.49 -15.29
C HIS A 27 12.42 2.22 -14.22
N GLU A 28 12.37 2.93 -13.09
CA GLU A 28 13.30 2.72 -11.98
C GLU A 28 12.89 1.49 -11.16
N LYS A 29 13.87 0.61 -10.91
CA LYS A 29 13.69 -0.63 -10.15
C LYS A 29 13.23 -0.40 -8.71
N ILE A 30 13.38 0.82 -8.19
CA ILE A 30 12.99 1.16 -6.82
C ILE A 30 11.46 1.10 -6.65
N TYR A 31 10.69 1.47 -7.68
CA TYR A 31 9.24 1.41 -7.63
C TYR A 31 8.71 -0.03 -7.69
N ALA A 32 9.41 -0.92 -8.39
CA ALA A 32 9.15 -2.36 -8.34
C ALA A 32 9.33 -2.93 -6.92
N LEU A 33 10.30 -2.40 -6.15
CA LEU A 33 10.49 -2.76 -4.74
C LEU A 33 9.35 -2.23 -3.87
N ILE A 34 8.94 -0.97 -4.08
CA ILE A 34 7.84 -0.35 -3.33
C ILE A 34 6.52 -1.09 -3.59
N MET A 35 6.27 -1.56 -4.82
CA MET A 35 5.11 -2.39 -5.14
C MET A 35 5.08 -3.75 -4.44
N LYS A 36 6.20 -4.25 -3.91
CA LYS A 36 6.21 -5.45 -3.04
C LYS A 36 5.91 -5.14 -1.59
N ILE A 37 6.25 -3.93 -1.13
CA ILE A 37 6.13 -3.52 0.28
C ILE A 37 4.77 -2.89 0.57
N ALA A 38 4.26 -2.04 -0.32
CA ALA A 38 2.98 -1.35 -0.14
C ALA A 38 1.77 -2.29 0.06
N PRO A 39 1.68 -3.47 -0.59
CA PRO A 39 0.64 -4.46 -0.30
C PRO A 39 0.70 -5.02 1.13
N LEU A 40 1.89 -5.10 1.74
CA LEU A 40 2.02 -5.54 3.13
C LEU A 40 1.38 -4.52 4.08
N ILE A 41 1.58 -3.22 3.82
CA ILE A 41 0.96 -2.14 4.60
C ILE A 41 -0.56 -2.21 4.47
N PHE A 42 -1.08 -2.43 3.25
CA PHE A 42 -2.50 -2.65 3.02
C PHE A 42 -3.04 -3.85 3.81
N ALA A 43 -2.32 -4.98 3.79
CA ALA A 43 -2.72 -6.20 4.51
C ALA A 43 -2.75 -6.00 6.03
N ILE A 44 -1.80 -5.25 6.60
CA ILE A 44 -1.81 -4.88 8.02
C ILE A 44 -3.06 -4.03 8.33
N GLY A 45 -3.36 -3.04 7.49
CA GLY A 45 -4.58 -2.24 7.63
C GLY A 45 -5.86 -3.07 7.55
N ALA A 46 -5.92 -4.02 6.62
CA ALA A 46 -7.06 -4.93 6.47
C ALA A 46 -7.23 -5.83 7.70
N GLY A 47 -6.12 -6.35 8.25
CA GLY A 47 -6.13 -7.11 9.50
C GLY A 47 -6.61 -6.27 10.69
N LEU A 48 -6.22 -5.00 10.77
CA LEU A 48 -6.69 -4.07 11.80
C LEU A 48 -8.15 -3.64 11.64
N PHE A 49 -8.70 -3.70 10.43
CA PHE A 49 -10.08 -3.35 10.17
C PHE A 49 -11.04 -4.52 10.42
N TRP A 50 -10.69 -5.73 9.95
CA TRP A 50 -11.53 -6.93 10.08
C TRP A 50 -11.25 -7.76 11.33
N GLY A 51 -10.07 -7.62 11.94
CA GLY A 51 -9.68 -8.33 13.15
C GLY A 51 -10.20 -7.71 14.45
N THR A 52 -11.02 -6.66 14.38
CA THR A 52 -11.63 -5.96 15.53
C THR A 52 -13.13 -5.83 15.38
#